data_AF-A0A6I5RXE7-F1
#
_entry.id   AF-A0A6I5RXE7-F1
#
_cell.length_a   1.000
_cell.length_b   1.000
_cell.length_c   1.000
_cell.angle_alpha   90.00
_cell.angle_beta   90.00
_cell.angle_gamma   90.00
#
_symmetry.space_group_name_H-M   'P 1'
#
loop_
_entity.id
_entity.type
_entity.pdbx_description
1 polymer ?
#
loop_
_entity_poly.entity_id
_entity_poly.type
_entity_poly.pdbx_seq_one_letter_code
_entity_poly.pdbx_strand_id
1 'polypeptide(L)'
;MNKAIFAALAITLLAQSPAYAISEKYRKQLEQSGCTQISELQGCDITKSKAENAKAGFGEPAAPAAGSTKSQTPYAGQWVAKSASGATVATIRIDEKEHVWVNGKPVKAKRTDGGLQFRAGTILFMIQGDRRLKDEDYWTDSDAGIKGLIQAE
;
A
#
# COMPACT_ATOMS: atom_id res chain seq x y z
N MET A 1 -55.40 24.15 -31.69
CA MET A 1 -54.49 22.99 -31.65
C MET A 1 -53.06 23.52 -31.58
N ASN A 2 -52.22 23.31 -30.56
CA ASN A 2 -52.27 22.33 -29.48
C ASN A 2 -51.72 22.93 -28.17
N LYS A 3 -52.65 23.21 -27.23
CA LYS A 3 -52.40 23.49 -25.81
C LYS A 3 -51.86 22.26 -25.04
N ALA A 4 -51.40 21.23 -25.74
CA ALA A 4 -51.15 19.89 -25.22
C ALA A 4 -49.66 19.52 -25.05
N ILE A 5 -48.72 20.34 -25.53
CA ILE A 5 -47.28 19.99 -25.46
C ILE A 5 -46.56 20.72 -24.32
N PHE A 6 -47.08 21.86 -23.86
CA PHE A 6 -46.50 22.56 -22.70
C PHE A 6 -46.75 21.85 -21.36
N ALA A 7 -47.63 20.84 -21.31
CA ALA A 7 -47.89 20.07 -20.10
C ALA A 7 -46.83 18.98 -19.82
N ALA A 8 -45.93 18.70 -20.76
CA ALA A 8 -44.92 17.64 -20.59
C ALA A 8 -43.62 18.10 -19.92
N LEU A 9 -43.41 19.41 -19.72
CA LEU A 9 -42.15 19.96 -19.19
C LEU A 9 -42.20 20.34 -17.70
N ALA A 10 -43.29 20.02 -16.98
CA ALA A 10 -43.55 20.54 -15.63
C ALA A 10 -43.45 19.50 -14.50
N ILE A 11 -43.22 18.21 -14.78
CA ILE A 11 -43.34 17.14 -13.74
C ILE A 11 -41.99 16.56 -13.28
N THR A 12 -40.86 16.94 -13.89
CA THR A 12 -39.54 16.39 -13.48
C THR A 12 -38.84 17.18 -12.35
N LEU A 13 -39.54 18.07 -11.63
CA LEU A 13 -38.95 18.96 -10.62
C LEU A 13 -39.04 18.50 -9.15
N LEU A 14 -39.31 17.22 -8.86
CA LEU A 14 -39.47 16.72 -7.48
C LEU A 14 -38.53 15.56 -7.09
N ALA A 15 -37.35 15.49 -7.69
CA ALA A 15 -36.23 14.73 -7.12
C ALA A 15 -35.19 15.69 -6.53
N GLN A 16 -35.64 16.68 -5.76
CA GLN A 16 -34.74 17.36 -4.81
C GLN A 16 -34.58 16.43 -3.61
N SER A 17 -33.72 15.43 -3.77
CA SER A 17 -33.16 14.71 -2.64
C SER A 17 -32.68 15.76 -1.64
N PRO A 18 -33.04 15.71 -0.35
CA PRO A 18 -32.38 16.55 0.63
C PRO A 18 -30.90 16.20 0.52
N ALA A 19 -30.09 17.16 0.04
CA ALA A 19 -28.68 17.16 0.32
C ALA A 19 -28.61 17.27 1.84
N TYR A 20 -28.58 16.12 2.52
CA TYR A 20 -28.46 16.06 3.96
C TYR A 20 -27.23 16.88 4.29
N ALA A 21 -27.44 18.07 4.83
CA ALA A 21 -26.38 18.85 5.44
C ALA A 21 -25.91 18.00 6.61
N ILE A 22 -24.93 17.13 6.35
CA ILE A 22 -24.21 16.40 7.38
C ILE A 22 -23.76 17.49 8.33
N SER A 23 -24.39 17.54 9.51
CA SER A 23 -24.02 18.54 10.50
C SER A 23 -22.50 18.45 10.71
N GLU A 24 -21.80 19.57 10.82
CA GLU A 24 -20.34 19.51 10.98
C GLU A 24 -19.94 18.60 12.15
N LYS A 25 -20.79 18.54 13.17
CA LYS A 25 -20.68 17.64 14.30
C LYS A 25 -20.72 16.17 13.88
N TYR A 26 -21.70 15.78 13.07
CA TYR A 26 -21.83 14.41 12.58
C TYR A 26 -20.67 14.02 11.65
N ARG A 27 -20.20 14.94 10.80
CA ARG A 27 -18.97 14.72 10.01
C ARG A 27 -17.76 14.45 10.90
N LYS A 28 -17.57 15.27 11.94
CA LYS A 28 -16.47 15.08 12.90
C LYS A 28 -16.59 13.75 13.65
N GLN A 29 -17.80 13.31 13.98
CA GLN A 29 -18.01 12.00 14.63
C GLN A 29 -17.65 10.84 13.71
N LEU A 30 -18.02 10.90 12.44
CA LEU A 30 -17.61 9.90 11.44
C LEU A 30 -16.08 9.85 11.29
N GLU A 31 -15.40 11.01 11.24
CA GLU A 31 -13.94 11.08 11.16
C GLU A 31 -13.24 10.53 12.43
N GLN A 32 -13.76 10.84 13.61
CA GLN A 32 -13.22 10.39 14.90
C GLN A 32 -13.40 8.89 15.12
N SER A 33 -14.56 8.37 14.73
CA SER A 33 -14.92 6.94 14.86
C SER A 33 -14.38 6.08 13.72
N GLY A 34 -13.90 6.69 12.63
CA GLY A 34 -13.46 5.98 11.43
C GLY A 34 -14.58 5.33 10.62
N CYS A 35 -15.84 5.63 10.94
CA CYS A 35 -17.01 5.15 10.22
C CYS A 35 -17.33 6.03 9.01
N THR A 36 -17.87 5.43 7.96
CA THR A 36 -18.62 6.10 6.88
C THR A 36 -20.13 5.95 7.12
N GLN A 37 -20.94 6.79 6.47
CA GLN A 37 -22.41 6.64 6.49
C GLN A 37 -22.87 5.22 6.08
N ILE A 38 -22.14 4.58 5.16
CA ILE A 38 -22.45 3.21 4.73
C ILE A 38 -22.11 2.20 5.83
N SER A 39 -20.93 2.33 6.44
CA SER A 39 -20.51 1.40 7.50
C SER A 39 -21.32 1.56 8.77
N GLU A 40 -21.86 2.74 9.07
CA GLU A 40 -22.77 2.96 10.20
C GLU A 40 -24.05 2.12 10.04
N LEU A 41 -24.63 2.12 8.83
CA LEU A 41 -25.78 1.25 8.50
C LEU A 41 -25.44 -0.25 8.58
N GLN A 42 -24.15 -0.60 8.50
CA GLN A 42 -23.65 -1.97 8.61
C GLN A 42 -23.24 -2.35 10.04
N GLY A 43 -23.31 -1.42 11.00
CA GLY A 43 -23.02 -1.68 12.42
C GLY A 43 -21.77 -0.98 12.99
N CYS A 44 -21.13 -0.07 12.24
CA CYS A 44 -20.05 0.78 12.75
C CYS A 44 -20.62 1.79 13.75
N ASP A 45 -20.06 1.83 14.96
CA ASP A 45 -20.57 2.68 16.03
C ASP A 45 -19.83 4.04 16.06
N ILE A 46 -20.52 5.10 15.65
CA ILE A 46 -19.94 6.46 15.60
C ILE A 46 -19.58 7.06 16.97
N THR A 47 -19.97 6.40 18.07
CA THR A 47 -19.63 6.83 19.43
C THR A 47 -18.35 6.16 19.95
N LYS A 48 -17.86 5.13 19.27
CA LYS A 48 -16.61 4.43 19.60
C LYS A 48 -15.40 5.03 18.89
N SER A 49 -14.22 4.74 19.41
CA SER A 49 -12.98 5.19 18.77
C SER A 49 -12.72 4.42 17.47
N LYS A 50 -11.99 5.06 16.54
CA LYS A 50 -11.49 4.40 15.30
C LYS A 50 -10.79 3.07 15.56
N ALA A 51 -10.02 2.95 16.64
CA ALA A 51 -9.31 1.72 16.96
C ALA A 51 -10.27 0.59 17.39
N GLU A 52 -11.34 0.91 18.12
CA GLU A 52 -12.34 -0.06 18.55
C GLU A 52 -13.22 -0.52 17.38
N ASN A 53 -13.64 0.40 16.52
CA ASN A 53 -14.39 0.06 15.31
C ASN A 53 -13.52 -0.76 14.33
N ALA A 54 -12.24 -0.41 14.17
CA ALA A 54 -11.31 -1.21 13.37
C ALA A 54 -11.16 -2.64 13.90
N LYS A 55 -11.13 -2.84 15.23
CA LYS A 55 -11.15 -4.19 15.83
C LYS A 55 -12.44 -4.95 15.56
N ALA A 56 -13.56 -4.24 15.44
CA ALA A 56 -14.85 -4.81 15.09
C ALA A 56 -15.02 -5.04 13.58
N GLY A 57 -13.99 -4.78 12.77
CA GLY A 57 -14.02 -4.94 11.31
C GLY A 57 -14.64 -3.76 10.57
N PHE A 58 -14.96 -2.67 11.28
CA PHE A 58 -15.50 -1.44 10.71
C PHE A 58 -14.44 -0.34 10.70
N GLY A 59 -13.81 -0.22 9.56
CA GLY A 59 -13.00 0.92 9.16
C GLY A 59 -12.90 0.81 7.64
N GLU A 60 -12.80 1.94 6.94
CA GLU A 60 -12.30 1.87 5.55
C GLU A 60 -11.08 0.94 5.53
N PRO A 61 -10.91 0.06 4.51
CA PRO A 61 -9.63 -0.61 4.32
C PRO A 61 -8.61 0.48 4.37
N ALA A 62 -7.76 0.46 5.41
CA ALA A 62 -6.99 1.63 5.80
C ALA A 62 -6.46 2.28 4.54
N ALA A 63 -6.98 3.45 4.16
CA ALA A 63 -6.30 4.26 3.17
C ALA A 63 -4.87 4.31 3.70
N PRO A 64 -3.89 3.77 2.94
CA PRO A 64 -2.56 3.47 3.47
C PRO A 64 -2.14 4.71 4.21
N ALA A 65 -1.87 4.55 5.51
CA ALA A 65 -1.75 5.65 6.45
C ALA A 65 -1.06 6.81 5.75
N ALA A 66 -1.74 7.97 5.68
CA ALA A 66 -1.16 9.20 5.17
C ALA A 66 0.01 9.57 6.10
N GLY A 67 1.15 8.97 5.78
CA GLY A 67 2.37 8.88 6.53
C GLY A 67 3.35 8.21 5.59
N SER A 68 3.77 8.98 4.59
CA SER A 68 5.02 8.87 3.80
C SER A 68 4.81 9.25 2.33
N THR A 69 4.49 10.51 2.03
CA THR A 69 5.11 11.20 0.88
C THR A 69 6.53 11.67 1.26
N LYS A 70 7.25 10.88 2.07
CA LYS A 70 8.71 10.91 2.07
C LYS A 70 9.10 10.12 0.83
N SER A 71 9.93 10.68 -0.05
CA SER A 71 10.50 9.99 -1.21
C SER A 71 10.84 8.54 -0.87
N GLN A 72 9.92 7.63 -1.16
CA GLN A 72 10.10 6.22 -0.85
C GLN A 72 11.12 5.74 -1.86
N THR A 73 12.29 5.36 -1.35
CA THR A 73 13.29 4.68 -2.16
C THR A 73 12.62 3.49 -2.87
N PRO A 74 12.90 3.25 -4.17
CA PRO A 74 12.31 2.12 -4.88
C PRO A 74 12.70 0.78 -4.24
N TYR A 75 13.71 0.74 -3.37
CA TYR A 75 14.23 -0.46 -2.71
C TYR A 75 13.46 -0.87 -1.45
N ALA A 76 12.70 0.04 -0.83
CA ALA A 76 12.03 -0.22 0.44
C ALA A 76 11.02 -1.38 0.29
N GLY A 77 11.06 -2.34 1.23
CA GLY A 77 10.20 -3.51 1.20
C GLY A 77 10.85 -4.77 1.75
N GLN A 78 10.15 -5.90 1.59
CA GLN A 78 10.66 -7.23 1.86
C GLN A 78 10.93 -7.95 0.54
N TRP A 79 12.03 -8.69 0.50
CA TRP A 79 12.49 -9.39 -0.68
C TRP A 79 12.98 -10.78 -0.30
N VAL A 80 12.82 -11.73 -1.21
CA VAL A 80 13.22 -13.12 -1.02
C VAL A 80 14.14 -13.53 -2.17
N ALA A 81 15.38 -13.89 -1.83
CA ALA A 81 16.32 -14.51 -2.75
C ALA A 81 15.95 -15.99 -2.92
N LYS A 82 15.68 -16.42 -4.16
CA LYS A 82 15.30 -17.79 -4.51
C LYS A 82 16.41 -18.46 -5.31
N SER A 83 16.66 -19.74 -5.03
CA SER A 83 17.49 -20.59 -5.89
C SER A 83 16.75 -20.99 -7.17
N ALA A 84 17.47 -21.57 -8.13
CA ALA A 84 16.86 -22.16 -9.32
C ALA A 84 15.84 -23.27 -8.99
N SER A 85 15.97 -23.93 -7.84
CA SER A 85 15.00 -24.92 -7.33
C SER A 85 13.82 -24.32 -6.58
N GLY A 86 13.75 -22.98 -6.44
CA GLY A 86 12.69 -22.28 -5.70
C GLY A 86 12.90 -22.26 -4.17
N ALA A 87 14.01 -22.80 -3.67
CA ALA A 87 14.36 -22.73 -2.25
C ALA A 87 14.73 -21.29 -1.85
N THR A 88 14.35 -20.89 -0.63
CA THR A 88 14.76 -19.58 -0.09
C THR A 88 16.22 -19.61 0.32
N VAL A 89 17.02 -18.74 -0.30
CA VAL A 89 18.45 -18.54 -0.01
C VAL A 89 18.63 -17.47 1.06
N ALA A 90 17.85 -16.39 0.97
CA ALA A 90 17.84 -15.34 1.99
C ALA A 90 16.53 -14.56 1.99
N THR A 91 16.16 -14.05 3.15
CA THR A 91 15.17 -12.98 3.30
C THR A 91 15.88 -11.64 3.46
N ILE A 92 15.36 -10.62 2.81
CA ILE A 92 15.98 -9.29 2.74
C ILE A 92 14.91 -8.29 3.14
N ARG A 93 15.27 -7.36 4.03
CA ARG A 93 14.41 -6.24 4.39
C ARG A 93 15.16 -4.95 4.13
N ILE A 94 14.48 -3.98 3.51
CA ILE A 94 15.03 -2.66 3.21
C ILE A 94 14.05 -1.63 3.73
N ASP A 95 14.53 -0.70 4.56
CA ASP A 95 13.71 0.40 5.06
C ASP A 95 13.71 1.61 4.12
N GLU A 96 12.92 2.63 4.44
CA GLU A 96 12.84 3.88 3.67
C GLU A 96 14.18 4.64 3.58
N LYS A 97 15.14 4.33 4.46
CA LYS A 97 16.48 4.93 4.51
C LYS A 97 17.53 4.05 3.82
N GLU A 98 17.11 2.97 3.17
CA GLU A 98 17.97 1.97 2.52
C GLU A 98 18.91 1.25 3.48
N HIS A 99 18.56 1.17 4.76
CA HIS A 99 19.19 0.19 5.63
C HIS A 99 18.72 -1.19 5.20
N VAL A 100 19.68 -2.11 5.07
CA VAL A 100 19.42 -3.45 4.56
C VAL A 100 19.70 -4.46 5.66
N TRP A 101 18.80 -5.43 5.78
CA TRP A 101 18.98 -6.62 6.62
C TRP A 101 18.86 -7.86 5.75
N VAL A 102 19.82 -8.78 5.89
CA VAL A 102 19.79 -10.10 5.25
C VAL A 102 19.67 -11.15 6.34
N ASN A 103 18.62 -11.97 6.29
CA ASN A 103 18.26 -12.94 7.31
C ASN A 103 18.22 -12.32 8.72
N GLY A 104 17.68 -11.09 8.82
CA GLY A 104 17.60 -10.32 10.06
C GLY A 104 18.90 -9.63 10.51
N LYS A 105 20.03 -9.87 9.85
CA LYS A 105 21.32 -9.23 10.18
C LYS A 105 21.55 -7.98 9.34
N PRO A 106 21.89 -6.82 9.94
CA PRO A 106 22.14 -5.59 9.18
C PRO A 106 23.39 -5.74 8.32
N VAL A 107 23.34 -5.25 7.08
CA VAL A 107 24.46 -5.22 6.14
C VAL A 107 24.63 -3.83 5.56
N LYS A 108 25.85 -3.52 5.09
CA LYS A 108 26.11 -2.27 4.38
C LYS A 108 25.62 -2.40 2.94
N ALA A 109 24.87 -1.39 2.50
CA ALA A 109 24.44 -1.25 1.12
C ALA A 109 25.13 -0.07 0.44
N LYS A 110 25.28 -0.17 -0.88
CA LYS A 110 25.86 0.85 -1.74
C LYS A 110 24.96 1.05 -2.95
N ARG A 111 24.55 2.30 -3.20
CA ARG A 111 23.93 2.65 -4.48
C ARG A 111 24.98 2.63 -5.59
N THR A 112 24.59 2.05 -6.71
CA THR A 112 25.35 1.99 -7.96
C THR A 112 24.46 2.47 -9.11
N ASP A 113 25.05 2.69 -10.28
CA ASP A 113 24.35 3.22 -11.46
C ASP A 113 23.13 2.35 -11.90
N GLY A 114 23.15 1.05 -11.58
CA GLY A 114 22.06 0.12 -11.91
C GLY A 114 21.10 -0.21 -10.76
N GLY A 115 21.44 0.08 -9.51
CA GLY A 115 20.65 -0.38 -8.36
C GLY A 115 21.38 -0.35 -7.01
N LEU A 116 20.73 -0.89 -5.98
CA LEU A 116 21.26 -1.05 -4.64
C LEU A 116 21.98 -2.39 -4.51
N GLN A 117 23.28 -2.35 -4.21
CA GLN A 117 24.12 -3.53 -4.01
C GLN A 117 24.50 -3.69 -2.54
N PHE A 118 24.45 -4.93 -2.04
CA PHE A 118 24.88 -5.27 -0.69
C PHE A 118 25.39 -6.71 -0.65
N ARG A 119 26.19 -7.04 0.37
CA ARG A 119 26.80 -8.37 0.52
C ARG A 119 26.51 -8.98 1.89
N ALA A 120 26.31 -10.29 1.91
CA ALA A 120 26.32 -11.09 3.13
C ALA A 120 27.28 -12.29 2.91
N GLY A 121 28.49 -12.18 3.46
CA GLY A 121 29.56 -13.15 3.18
C GLY A 121 29.98 -13.12 1.72
N THR A 122 29.91 -14.26 1.05
CA THR A 122 30.25 -14.47 -0.38
C THR A 122 29.10 -14.13 -1.33
N ILE A 123 27.90 -13.90 -0.79
CA ILE A 123 26.71 -13.62 -1.58
C ILE A 123 26.58 -12.11 -1.81
N LEU A 124 26.58 -11.72 -3.09
CA LEU A 124 26.23 -10.39 -3.56
C LEU A 124 24.75 -10.36 -3.95
N PHE A 125 24.05 -9.34 -3.51
CA PHE A 125 22.67 -9.05 -3.89
C PHE A 125 22.62 -7.73 -4.64
N MET A 126 21.80 -7.67 -5.69
CA MET A 126 21.54 -6.48 -6.49
C MET A 126 20.02 -6.33 -6.63
N ILE A 127 19.52 -5.18 -6.20
CA ILE A 127 18.11 -4.80 -6.37
C ILE A 127 18.07 -3.56 -7.27
N GLN A 128 17.36 -3.67 -8.37
CA GLN A 128 17.31 -2.69 -9.43
C GLN A 128 16.44 -1.49 -9.03
N GLY A 129 16.89 -0.29 -9.37
CA GLY A 129 16.21 0.96 -9.00
C GLY A 129 14.98 1.28 -9.85
N ASP A 130 14.97 0.84 -11.11
CA ASP A 130 13.88 1.06 -12.06
C ASP A 130 12.90 -0.12 -12.03
N ARG A 131 11.85 0.01 -11.22
CA ARG A 131 10.83 -1.03 -11.06
C ARG A 131 10.03 -1.36 -12.34
N ARG A 132 10.29 -0.69 -13.46
CA ARG A 132 9.77 -1.04 -14.78
C ARG A 132 10.48 -2.26 -15.38
N LEU A 133 11.73 -2.49 -15.01
CA LEU A 133 12.49 -3.65 -15.45
C LEU A 133 12.11 -4.85 -14.59
N LYS A 134 11.76 -5.96 -15.24
CA LYS A 134 11.36 -7.21 -14.58
C LYS A 134 12.55 -8.17 -14.56
N ASP A 135 12.62 -8.98 -13.51
CA ASP A 135 13.62 -10.06 -13.35
C ASP A 135 15.08 -9.58 -13.34
N GLU A 136 15.32 -8.31 -13.06
CA GLU A 136 16.66 -7.72 -12.92
C GLU A 136 17.19 -7.76 -11.48
N ASP A 137 16.36 -8.10 -10.50
CA ASP A 137 16.79 -8.27 -9.12
C ASP A 137 17.41 -9.68 -8.96
N TYR A 138 18.70 -9.75 -8.62
CA TYR A 138 19.43 -11.01 -8.58
C TYR A 138 20.42 -11.09 -7.42
N TRP A 139 20.79 -12.32 -7.09
CA TRP A 139 21.88 -12.62 -6.18
C TRP A 139 22.89 -13.56 -6.83
N THR A 140 24.15 -13.47 -6.41
CA THR A 140 25.24 -14.32 -6.87
C THR A 140 26.10 -14.73 -5.68
N ASP A 141 26.38 -16.02 -5.54
CA ASP A 141 27.36 -16.55 -4.59
C ASP A 141 28.65 -16.88 -5.33
N SER A 142 29.71 -16.14 -5.04
CA SER A 142 31.01 -16.33 -5.68
C SER A 142 31.73 -17.61 -5.25
N ASP A 143 31.39 -18.17 -4.09
CA ASP A 143 32.02 -19.39 -3.57
C ASP A 143 31.43 -20.64 -4.24
N ALA A 144 30.09 -20.71 -4.28
CA ALA A 144 29.38 -21.80 -4.94
C ALA A 144 29.26 -21.62 -6.48
N GLY A 145 29.58 -20.43 -7.01
CA GLY A 145 29.47 -20.13 -8.44
C GLY A 145 28.03 -20.14 -8.97
N ILE A 146 27.05 -19.90 -8.09
CA ILE A 146 25.62 -19.94 -8.40
C ILE A 146 25.01 -18.54 -8.34
N LYS A 147 23.88 -18.38 -9.03
CA LYS A 147 23.07 -17.16 -8.99
C LYS A 147 21.59 -17.50 -8.98
N GLY A 148 20.76 -16.53 -8.61
CA GLY A 148 19.31 -16.68 -8.66
C GLY A 148 18.60 -15.34 -8.63
N LEU A 149 17.27 -15.40 -8.69
CA LEU A 149 16.42 -14.22 -8.70
C LEU A 149 16.07 -13.79 -7.29
N ILE A 150 15.79 -12.51 -7.14
CA ILE A 150 15.20 -11.91 -5.95
C ILE A 150 13.79 -11.46 -6.33
N GLN A 151 12.82 -11.77 -5.48
CA GLN A 151 11.42 -11.42 -5.67
C GLN A 151 10.94 -10.58 -4.50
N ALA A 152 10.07 -9.61 -4.74
CA ALA A 152 9.33 -8.96 -3.66
C ALA A 152 8.41 -9.99 -2.98
N GLU A 153 8.28 -9.91 -1.66
CA GLU A 153 7.35 -10.74 -0.86
C GLU A 153 5.90 -10.26 -0.99
#